data_AF-A0A7C7L1S9-F1
#
_entry.id   AF-A0A7C7L1S9-F1
#
_cell.length_a   1.000
_cell.length_b   1.000
_cell.length_c   1.000
_cell.angle_alpha   90.00
_cell.angle_beta   90.00
_cell.angle_gamma   90.00
#
_symmetry.space_group_name_H-M   'P 1'
#
loop_
_entity.id
_entity.type
_entity.pdbx_description
1 polymer ?
#
loop_
_entity_poly.entity_id
_entity_poly.type
_entity_poly.pdbx_seq_one_letter_code
_entity_poly.pdbx_strand_id
1 'polypeptide(L)' 'MLFTLRALADLGRVDEKPTFRKAVMWLEDWCRDDGRWNGASPYGSRMWTQLERRRRPSKWVTWQALYVLKAARL' A
#
# COMPACT_ATOMS: atom_id res chain seq x y z
N MET A 1 -4.84 -1.74 -6.45
CA MET A 1 -5.60 -1.16 -5.33
C MET A 1 -4.78 -0.14 -4.54
N LEU A 2 -3.58 -0.48 -4.03
CA LEU A 2 -2.75 0.47 -3.27
C LEU A 2 -2.50 1.81 -3.98
N PHE A 3 -2.21 1.78 -5.29
CA PHE A 3 -2.02 3.01 -6.07
C PHE A 3 -3.28 3.91 -6.09
N THR A 4 -4.47 3.31 -6.15
CA THR A 4 -5.73 4.06 -6.12
C THR A 4 -5.95 4.74 -4.77
N LEU A 5 -5.68 4.03 -3.67
CA LEU A 5 -5.74 4.61 -2.33
C LEU A 5 -4.72 5.73 -2.14
N ARG A 6 -3.53 5.59 -2.74
CA ARG A 6 -2.52 6.65 -2.75
C ARG A 6 -3.02 7.91 -3.45
N ALA A 7 -3.59 7.77 -4.65
CA ALA A 7 -4.15 8.90 -5.38
C ALA A 7 -5.28 9.60 -4.59
N LEU A 8 -6.14 8.83 -3.92
CA LEU A 8 -7.17 9.38 -3.05
C LEU A 8 -6.58 10.12 -1.82
N ALA A 9 -5.51 9.58 -1.24
CA ALA A 9 -4.80 10.24 -0.14
C ALA A 9 -4.15 11.56 -0.59
N ASP A 10 -3.52 11.59 -1.77
CA ASP A 10 -2.94 12.82 -2.33
C ASP A 10 -4.01 13.89 -2.64
N LEU A 11 -5.26 13.47 -2.91
CA LEU A 11 -6.41 14.35 -3.08
C LEU A 11 -7.15 14.70 -1.76
N GLY A 12 -6.70 14.18 -0.61
CA GLY A 12 -7.38 14.37 0.68
C GLY A 12 -8.77 13.74 0.77
N ARG A 13 -9.04 12.70 -0.03
CA ARG A 13 -10.37 12.08 -0.20
C ARG A 13 -10.43 10.62 0.26
N VAL A 14 -9.41 10.16 0.96
CA VAL A 14 -9.28 8.75 1.36
C VAL A 14 -10.41 8.29 2.30
N ASP A 15 -11.03 9.21 3.04
CA ASP A 15 -12.16 8.92 3.95
C ASP A 15 -13.52 9.43 3.47
N GLU A 16 -13.60 9.93 2.24
CA GLU A 16 -14.82 10.54 1.68
C GLU A 16 -15.97 9.53 1.58
N LYS A 17 -15.66 8.24 1.35
CA LYS A 17 -16.66 7.19 1.15
C LYS A 17 -16.43 5.99 2.07
N PRO A 18 -17.50 5.32 2.56
CA PRO A 18 -17.38 4.10 3.37
C PRO A 18 -16.60 2.98 2.68
N THR A 19 -16.70 2.88 1.35
CA THR A 19 -15.94 1.90 0.56
C THR A 19 -14.44 2.15 0.59
N PHE A 20 -14.00 3.42 0.66
CA PHE A 20 -12.59 3.75 0.75
C PHE A 20 -12.05 3.40 2.13
N ARG A 21 -12.80 3.69 3.20
CA ARG A 21 -12.45 3.25 4.56
C ARG A 21 -12.32 1.74 4.67
N LYS A 22 -13.23 0.97 4.07
CA LYS A 22 -13.12 -0.50 4.01
C LYS A 22 -11.83 -0.95 3.32
N ALA A 23 -11.42 -0.27 2.25
CA ALA A 23 -10.18 -0.58 1.54
C ALA A 23 -8.92 -0.16 2.35
N VAL A 24 -9.00 0.90 3.15
CA VAL A 24 -7.96 1.29 4.11
C VAL A 24 -7.85 0.27 5.25
N MET A 25 -8.97 -0.18 5.83
CA MET A 25 -8.97 -1.25 6.82
C MET A 25 -8.38 -2.55 6.26
N TRP A 26 -8.80 -2.93 5.05
CA TRP A 26 -8.19 -4.06 4.36
C TRP A 26 -6.68 -3.87 4.16
N LEU A 27 -6.21 -2.65 3.86
CA LEU A 27 -4.78 -2.39 3.75
C LEU A 27 -4.08 -2.58 5.10
N GLU A 28 -4.67 -2.13 6.20
CA GLU A 28 -4.15 -2.31 7.56
C GLU A 28 -4.06 -3.79 7.96
N ASP A 29 -5.08 -4.59 7.66
CA ASP A 29 -5.10 -6.04 7.95
C ASP A 29 -3.98 -6.82 7.23
N TRP A 30 -3.46 -6.29 6.12
CA TRP A 30 -2.35 -6.89 5.38
C TRP A 30 -0.96 -6.49 5.92
N CYS A 31 -0.93 -5.64 6.95
CA CYS A 31 0.30 -5.34 7.68
C CYS A 31 0.79 -6.62 8.35
N ARG A 32 2.08 -6.91 8.21
CA ARG A 32 2.73 -8.01 8.91
C ARG A 32 3.06 -7.61 10.35
N ASP A 33 3.40 -8.60 11.16
CA ASP A 33 3.86 -8.41 12.55
C ASP A 33 5.08 -7.49 12.67
N ASP A 34 5.91 -7.38 11.62
CA ASP A 34 7.07 -6.48 11.56
C ASP A 34 6.73 -5.05 11.08
N GLY A 35 5.45 -4.72 10.92
CA GLY A 35 4.97 -3.40 10.49
C GLY A 35 5.15 -3.14 9.00
N ARG A 36 5.36 -4.19 8.19
CA ARG A 36 5.67 -4.06 6.75
C ARG A 36 4.65 -4.76 5.86
N TRP A 37 4.62 -4.34 4.60
CA TRP A 37 3.80 -4.96 3.56
C TRP A 37 4.67 -5.70 2.56
N ASN A 38 4.19 -6.88 2.14
CA ASN A 38 4.85 -7.66 1.12
C ASN A 38 4.72 -7.04 -0.27
N GLY A 39 5.77 -7.17 -1.07
CA GLY A 39 5.75 -6.88 -2.50
C GLY A 39 4.84 -7.85 -3.25
N ALA A 40 3.88 -7.29 -3.99
CA ALA A 40 2.94 -8.07 -4.80
C ALA A 40 3.28 -8.09 -6.31
N SER A 41 4.24 -7.27 -6.76
CA SER A 41 4.51 -7.09 -8.19
C SER A 41 4.94 -8.41 -8.86
N PRO A 42 4.19 -8.89 -9.88
CA PRO A 42 4.60 -10.05 -10.67
C PRO A 42 5.66 -9.69 -11.73
N TYR A 43 5.98 -8.41 -11.89
CA TYR A 43 6.84 -7.91 -12.97
C TYR A 43 8.32 -7.87 -12.62
N GLY A 44 8.73 -8.38 -11.45
CA GLY A 44 10.13 -8.36 -11.03
C GLY A 44 11.08 -9.07 -12.01
N SER A 45 10.59 -10.06 -12.77
CA SER A 45 11.37 -10.75 -13.81
C SER A 45 11.37 -10.05 -15.18
N ARG A 46 10.60 -8.97 -15.35
CA ARG A 46 10.49 -8.21 -16.61
C ARG A 46 11.27 -6.89 -16.58
N MET A 47 11.97 -6.62 -15.49
CA MET A 47 12.75 -5.40 -15.31
C MET A 47 14.24 -5.74 -15.31
N TRP A 48 15.05 -4.87 -15.94
CA TRP A 48 16.51 -5.02 -16.01
C TRP A 48 17.14 -4.92 -14.62
N THR A 49 16.51 -4.17 -13.71
CA THR A 49 16.91 -4.03 -12.32
C THR A 49 16.18 -5.05 -11.46
N GLN A 50 16.93 -5.71 -10.58
CA GLN A 50 16.40 -6.69 -9.65
C GLN A 50 15.53 -5.99 -8.59
N LEU A 51 14.21 -5.98 -8.77
CA LEU A 51 13.27 -5.54 -7.74
C LEU A 51 13.22 -6.53 -6.59
N GLU A 52 12.80 -6.04 -5.41
CA GLU A 52 12.55 -6.87 -4.22
C GLU A 52 11.70 -8.10 -4.58
N ARG A 53 12.11 -9.27 -4.05
CA ARG A 53 11.46 -10.55 -4.33
C ARG A 53 9.98 -10.49 -3.95
N ARG A 54 9.13 -11.04 -4.83
CA ARG A 54 7.69 -11.22 -4.57
C ARG A 54 7.48 -11.95 -3.25
N ARG A 55 6.44 -11.57 -2.49
CA ARG A 55 6.11 -12.11 -1.15
C ARG A 55 7.16 -11.86 -0.06
N ARG A 56 8.15 -11.00 -0.29
CA ARG A 56 9.00 -10.44 0.78
C ARG A 56 8.55 -9.02 1.09
N PRO A 57 8.85 -8.50 2.30
CA PRO A 57 8.59 -7.11 2.63
C PRO A 57 9.19 -6.19 1.57
N SER A 58 8.39 -5.24 1.10
CA SER A 58 8.84 -4.28 0.10
C SER A 58 8.90 -2.89 0.70
N LYS A 59 10.05 -2.22 0.58
CA LYS A 59 10.23 -0.86 1.09
C LYS A 59 9.24 0.10 0.44
N TRP A 60 9.06 0.00 -0.87
CA TRP A 60 8.17 0.90 -1.61
C TRP A 60 6.70 0.66 -1.28
N VAL A 61 6.26 -0.60 -1.22
CA VAL A 61 4.88 -0.94 -0.84
C VAL A 61 4.60 -0.50 0.60
N THR A 62 5.54 -0.73 1.51
CA THR A 62 5.41 -0.32 2.92
C THR A 62 5.28 1.20 3.03
N TRP A 63 6.13 1.96 2.34
CA TRP A 63 6.05 3.43 2.37
C TRP A 63 4.71 3.95 1.84
N GLN A 64 4.24 3.40 0.72
CA GLN A 64 2.93 3.77 0.15
C GLN A 64 1.79 3.44 1.12
N ALA A 65 1.84 2.28 1.78
CA ALA A 65 0.81 1.88 2.73
C ALA A 65 0.79 2.81 3.96
N LEU A 66 1.96 3.09 4.55
CA LEU A 66 2.08 4.01 5.67
C LEU A 66 1.61 5.41 5.33
N TYR A 67 1.88 5.89 4.12
CA TYR A 67 1.39 7.20 3.68
C TYR A 67 -0.14 7.25 3.63
N VAL A 68 -0.77 6.24 3.04
CA VAL A 68 -2.23 6.13 2.97
C VAL A 68 -2.84 6.06 4.38
N LEU A 69 -2.29 5.22 5.25
CA LEU A 69 -2.76 5.08 6.63
C LEU A 69 -2.60 6.36 7.44
N LYS A 70 -1.51 7.11 7.21
CA LYS A 70 -1.32 8.43 7.83
C LYS A 70 -2.39 9.42 7.35
N ALA A 71 -2.66 9.46 6.04
CA ALA A 71 -3.66 10.36 5.47
C ALA A 71 -5.09 10.03 5.92
N ALA A 72 -5.38 8.78 6.27
CA ALA A 72 -6.71 8.34 6.73
C ALA A 72 -6.95 8.49 8.25
N ARG A 73 -5.93 8.91 9.00
CA ARG A 73 -5.97 9.12 10.46
C ARG A 73 -5.81 10.60 10.86
N LEU A 74 -5.68 11.48 9.86
CA LEU A 74 -5.65 12.93 9.99
C LEU A 74 -7.00 13.49 9.57
#